data_AF-A0A7S2YXE0-F1
#
_entry.id   AF-A0A7S2YXE0-F1
#
_cell.length_a   1.000
_cell.length_b   1.000
_cell.length_c   1.000
_cell.angle_alpha   90.00
_cell.angle_beta   90.00
_cell.angle_gamma   90.00
#
_symmetry.space_group_name_H-M   'P 1'
#
loop_
_entity.id
_entity.type
_entity.pdbx_description
1 polymer ?
#
loop_
_entity_poly.entity_id
_entity_poly.type
_entity_poly.pdbx_seq_one_letter_code
_entity_poly.pdbx_strand_id
1 'polypeptide(L)'
;FMLWFDARSVHVDVSQSGDASRYVAIYHRLLKLESLIYGGTGGSSDASSSLLALDGGGGDCGGCDSLDFFPLDGLRVGVMYDDVSLADAAAPRASEASVAAMDDARFRITKYVRSKLGDRTTLRFVRVPTTYYDHDLAWRARITKAPSEMHIAKTIVMENTRAPPEVKDCSNPKLSKYYAVMVQYARRLNTDRVRKYLAGMNTGVLGSKFFNPRLCPEELSEQLTGFEKGAVVPLAMNTDIPAVVAKHIAEDLSTVILGGGHVDLKLHLPVSHLLELLRTRGDDDALPPFIVDCTE
;
A
#
# COMPACT_ATOMS: atom_id res chain seq x y z
N PHE A 1 27.21 -23.40 -14.98
CA PHE A 1 26.90 -22.18 -14.22
C PHE A 1 25.54 -22.34 -13.58
N MET A 2 25.43 -22.10 -12.27
CA MET A 2 24.19 -22.26 -11.52
C MET A 2 23.76 -20.85 -11.08
N LEU A 3 22.68 -20.35 -11.66
CA LEU A 3 22.11 -19.04 -11.35
C LEU A 3 21.04 -19.23 -10.28
N TRP A 4 21.17 -18.51 -9.17
CA TRP A 4 20.14 -18.40 -8.15
C TRP A 4 19.18 -17.26 -8.53
N PHE A 5 17.88 -17.49 -8.41
CA PHE A 5 16.84 -16.50 -8.70
C PHE A 5 16.12 -16.08 -7.41
N ASP A 6 16.09 -14.78 -7.14
CA ASP A 6 15.06 -14.09 -6.35
C ASP A 6 14.45 -13.05 -7.31
N ALA A 7 13.12 -12.96 -7.37
CA ALA A 7 12.36 -12.14 -8.32
C ALA A 7 12.51 -10.61 -8.12
N ARG A 8 13.66 -10.14 -7.63
CA ARG A 8 13.90 -8.77 -7.17
C ARG A 8 15.15 -8.10 -7.74
N SER A 9 16.06 -8.82 -8.40
CA SER A 9 17.18 -8.23 -9.16
C SER A 9 17.90 -9.28 -10.01
N VAL A 10 18.24 -8.94 -11.26
CA VAL A 10 19.13 -9.76 -12.09
C VAL A 10 20.57 -9.30 -11.87
N HIS A 11 21.36 -10.11 -11.17
CA HIS A 11 22.81 -9.95 -11.13
C HIS A 11 23.45 -10.93 -12.10
N VAL A 12 23.97 -10.41 -13.21
CA VAL A 12 24.80 -11.18 -14.16
C VAL A 12 26.26 -10.91 -13.78
N ASP A 13 26.98 -11.91 -13.29
CA ASP A 13 28.45 -11.83 -13.23
C ASP A 13 28.99 -12.11 -14.62
N VAL A 14 29.72 -11.14 -15.14
CA VAL A 14 30.11 -11.09 -16.55
C VAL A 14 31.62 -11.16 -16.76
N SER A 15 32.36 -11.64 -15.77
CA SER A 15 33.81 -11.66 -15.80
C SER A 15 34.44 -12.54 -16.91
N GLN A 16 33.67 -13.27 -17.75
CA GLN A 16 34.24 -14.25 -18.69
C GLN A 16 33.75 -14.26 -20.15
N SER A 17 32.90 -13.35 -20.64
CA SER A 17 32.53 -13.37 -22.08
C SER A 17 32.72 -12.03 -22.78
N GLY A 18 33.83 -11.88 -23.51
CA GLY A 18 34.19 -10.68 -24.26
C GLY A 18 33.35 -10.37 -25.51
N ASP A 19 32.09 -10.79 -25.57
CA ASP A 19 31.24 -10.61 -26.76
C ASP A 19 29.95 -9.84 -26.45
N ALA A 20 30.03 -8.51 -26.62
CA ALA A 20 28.98 -7.52 -26.37
C ALA A 20 27.63 -7.82 -27.08
N SER A 21 27.64 -8.58 -28.17
CA SER A 21 26.44 -8.88 -28.95
C SER A 21 25.49 -9.85 -28.24
N ARG A 22 26.02 -10.74 -27.38
CA ARG A 22 25.20 -11.68 -26.59
C ARG A 22 24.42 -10.99 -25.47
N TYR A 23 24.92 -9.85 -24.98
CA TYR A 23 24.31 -9.06 -23.90
C TYR A 23 22.99 -8.42 -24.34
N VAL A 24 23.00 -7.84 -25.53
CA VAL A 24 21.83 -7.19 -26.14
C VAL A 24 20.74 -8.23 -26.39
N ALA A 25 21.11 -9.43 -26.83
CA ALA A 25 20.17 -10.52 -27.05
C ALA A 25 19.50 -11.03 -25.76
N ILE A 26 20.26 -11.17 -24.66
CA ILE A 26 19.73 -11.58 -23.36
C ILE A 26 18.82 -10.49 -22.79
N TYR A 27 19.24 -9.22 -22.84
CA TYR A 27 18.46 -8.10 -22.34
C TYR A 27 17.14 -7.91 -23.09
N HIS A 28 17.15 -7.94 -24.43
CA HIS A 28 15.91 -7.84 -25.22
C HIS A 28 14.97 -9.02 -25.02
N ARG A 29 15.49 -10.21 -24.71
CA ARG A 29 14.66 -11.40 -24.43
C ARG A 29 14.09 -11.41 -23.02
N LEU A 30 14.81 -10.87 -22.04
CA LEU A 30 14.29 -10.60 -20.69
C LEU A 30 13.17 -9.55 -20.71
N LEU A 31 13.32 -8.48 -21.50
CA LEU A 31 12.24 -7.50 -21.71
C LEU A 31 11.01 -8.10 -22.41
N LYS A 32 11.20 -9.07 -23.32
CA LYS A 32 10.09 -9.83 -23.92
C LYS A 32 9.39 -10.73 -22.92
N LEU A 33 10.14 -11.37 -22.01
CA LEU A 33 9.58 -12.16 -20.91
C LEU A 33 8.80 -11.26 -19.94
N GLU A 34 9.33 -10.10 -19.61
CA GLU A 34 8.62 -9.10 -18.81
C GLU A 34 7.37 -8.60 -19.53
N SER A 35 7.40 -8.39 -20.86
CA SER A 35 6.21 -8.04 -21.63
C SER A 35 5.20 -9.19 -21.77
N LEU A 36 5.63 -10.45 -21.76
CA LEU A 36 4.74 -11.62 -21.76
C LEU A 36 4.09 -11.83 -20.39
N ILE A 37 4.81 -11.52 -19.31
CA ILE A 37 4.33 -11.64 -17.93
C ILE A 37 3.43 -10.45 -17.54
N TYR A 38 3.72 -9.24 -18.02
CA TYR A 38 3.04 -8.00 -17.61
C TYR A 38 2.29 -7.26 -18.72
N GLY A 39 2.49 -7.60 -20.00
CA GLY A 39 1.93 -6.92 -21.16
C GLY A 39 0.93 -7.80 -21.92
N GLY A 40 -0.34 -7.81 -21.47
CA GLY A 40 -1.41 -8.43 -22.25
C GLY A 40 -1.72 -7.64 -23.52
N THR A 41 -1.57 -8.25 -24.71
CA THR A 41 -2.23 -7.79 -25.93
C THR A 41 -3.41 -8.69 -26.24
N GLY A 42 -4.61 -8.11 -26.22
CA GLY A 42 -5.77 -8.73 -26.86
C GLY A 42 -5.57 -8.78 -28.38
N GLY A 43 -6.01 -9.87 -28.99
CA GLY A 43 -6.13 -9.99 -30.44
C GLY A 43 -5.87 -11.40 -30.96
N SER A 44 -6.94 -12.02 -31.47
CA SER A 44 -6.96 -13.20 -32.36
C SER A 44 -6.70 -14.58 -31.75
N SER A 45 -7.65 -15.47 -31.99
CA SER A 45 -7.74 -16.88 -31.61
C SER A 45 -6.75 -17.84 -32.29
N ASP A 46 -5.59 -17.36 -32.77
CA ASP A 46 -4.67 -18.19 -33.57
C ASP A 46 -3.28 -18.43 -32.96
N ALA A 47 -3.03 -17.99 -31.71
CA ALA A 47 -1.74 -18.21 -31.04
C ALA A 47 -1.54 -19.63 -30.46
N SER A 48 -2.49 -20.55 -30.68
CA SER A 48 -2.41 -21.94 -30.17
C SER A 48 -1.57 -22.87 -31.05
N SER A 49 -0.95 -22.38 -32.14
CA SER A 49 -0.33 -23.23 -33.16
C SER A 49 1.19 -23.13 -33.26
N SER A 50 1.88 -22.43 -32.35
CA SER A 50 3.35 -22.30 -32.37
C SER A 50 4.09 -23.03 -31.24
N LEU A 51 3.37 -23.83 -30.43
CA LEU A 51 3.95 -24.76 -29.47
C LEU A 51 4.43 -26.01 -30.22
N LEU A 52 5.52 -25.87 -30.97
CA LEU A 52 6.21 -27.01 -31.56
C LEU A 52 7.03 -27.71 -30.47
N ALA A 53 6.71 -29.00 -30.33
CA ALA A 53 7.32 -30.00 -29.48
C ALA A 53 8.86 -29.98 -29.47
N LEU A 54 9.43 -30.17 -28.28
CA LEU A 54 10.74 -30.80 -28.12
C LEU A 54 10.68 -31.83 -26.99
N ASP A 55 10.68 -33.09 -27.41
CA ASP A 55 10.95 -34.29 -26.62
C ASP A 55 12.29 -34.16 -25.86
N GLY A 56 12.35 -34.65 -24.61
CA GLY A 56 13.63 -34.72 -23.90
C GLY A 56 13.57 -35.15 -22.43
N GLY A 57 13.33 -36.44 -22.17
CA GLY A 57 13.96 -37.22 -21.09
C GLY A 57 13.73 -36.79 -19.63
N GLY A 58 12.75 -37.42 -18.97
CA GLY A 58 12.56 -37.34 -17.52
C GLY A 58 13.75 -37.91 -16.74
N GLY A 59 14.32 -37.07 -15.87
CA GLY A 59 15.23 -37.48 -14.80
C GLY A 59 14.55 -37.23 -13.46
N ASP A 60 14.26 -38.32 -12.74
CA ASP A 60 13.65 -38.32 -11.42
C ASP A 60 14.60 -37.69 -10.39
N CYS A 61 14.23 -36.53 -9.86
CA CYS A 61 14.83 -35.95 -8.67
C CYS A 61 13.75 -35.91 -7.59
N GLY A 62 13.84 -36.85 -6.65
CA GLY A 62 12.86 -36.99 -5.58
C GLY A 62 12.72 -35.69 -4.78
N GLY A 63 11.50 -35.14 -4.76
CA GLY A 63 11.05 -34.20 -3.74
C GLY A 63 10.65 -32.79 -4.18
N CYS A 64 10.57 -32.47 -5.46
CA CYS A 64 10.08 -31.17 -5.93
C CYS A 64 9.01 -31.33 -7.01
N ASP A 65 7.75 -31.15 -6.62
CA ASP A 65 6.63 -31.11 -7.57
C ASP A 65 6.66 -29.78 -8.33
N SER A 66 6.85 -29.86 -9.66
CA SER A 66 6.83 -28.78 -10.67
C SER A 66 8.08 -27.89 -10.82
N LEU A 67 9.07 -28.39 -11.55
CA LEU A 67 10.13 -27.58 -12.17
C LEU A 67 10.03 -27.72 -13.70
N ASP A 68 9.70 -26.63 -14.39
CA ASP A 68 9.81 -26.58 -15.85
C ASP A 68 11.23 -26.17 -16.24
N PHE A 69 11.90 -27.03 -17.01
CA PHE A 69 13.26 -26.80 -17.52
C PHE A 69 13.22 -26.46 -19.01
N PHE A 70 13.80 -25.32 -19.39
CA PHE A 70 13.97 -24.95 -20.79
C PHE A 70 15.43 -25.18 -21.22
N PRO A 71 15.70 -25.95 -22.29
CA PRO A 71 17.05 -26.07 -22.80
C PRO A 71 17.43 -24.83 -23.61
N LEU A 72 18.37 -24.04 -23.08
CA LEU A 72 19.18 -23.10 -23.85
C LEU A 72 20.62 -23.61 -23.80
N ASP A 73 21.31 -23.70 -24.94
CA ASP A 73 22.68 -24.22 -25.07
C ASP A 73 23.57 -23.90 -23.86
N GLY A 74 23.74 -24.88 -22.97
CA GLY A 74 24.62 -24.81 -21.79
C GLY A 74 24.13 -23.99 -20.59
N LEU A 75 22.95 -23.37 -20.62
CA LEU A 75 22.40 -22.57 -19.52
C LEU A 75 21.12 -23.20 -18.95
N ARG A 76 21.18 -23.68 -17.70
CA ARG A 76 20.01 -24.17 -16.96
C ARG A 76 19.44 -23.02 -16.14
N VAL A 77 18.20 -22.63 -16.43
CA VAL A 77 17.43 -21.62 -15.68
C VAL A 77 16.29 -22.35 -14.97
N GLY A 78 16.29 -22.35 -13.64
CA GLY A 78 15.18 -22.84 -12.84
C GLY A 78 14.43 -21.67 -12.22
N VAL A 79 13.10 -21.66 -12.35
CA VAL A 79 12.21 -20.71 -11.68
C VAL A 79 11.58 -21.46 -10.52
N MET A 80 11.88 -21.07 -9.28
CA MET A 80 11.08 -21.50 -8.14
C MET A 80 9.90 -20.55 -8.01
N TYR A 81 8.70 -21.08 -8.17
CA TYR A 81 7.50 -20.41 -7.72
C TYR A 81 7.39 -20.67 -6.22
N ASP A 82 7.51 -19.63 -5.38
CA ASP A 82 6.77 -19.68 -4.12
C ASP A 82 5.30 -19.88 -4.53
N ASP A 83 4.58 -20.80 -3.88
CA ASP A 83 3.16 -21.17 -4.14
C ASP A 83 2.20 -19.95 -4.08
N VAL A 84 2.34 -19.02 -5.00
CA VAL A 84 1.34 -18.06 -5.41
C VAL A 84 0.69 -18.76 -6.60
N SER A 85 -0.37 -19.49 -6.29
CA SER A 85 -1.23 -20.12 -7.29
C SER A 85 -1.38 -19.19 -8.51
N LEU A 86 -1.09 -19.71 -9.71
CA LEU A 86 -1.33 -19.01 -10.98
C LEU A 86 -2.78 -18.49 -11.12
N ALA A 87 -3.71 -18.96 -10.28
CA ALA A 87 -5.06 -18.42 -10.16
C ALA A 87 -5.11 -16.99 -9.59
N ASP A 88 -4.14 -16.57 -8.75
CA ASP A 88 -4.09 -15.22 -8.18
C ASP A 88 -3.68 -14.15 -9.22
N ALA A 89 -3.03 -14.57 -10.32
CA ALA A 89 -2.72 -13.71 -11.46
C ALA A 89 -3.94 -13.47 -12.39
N ALA A 90 -5.03 -14.23 -12.19
CA ALA A 90 -6.26 -14.16 -12.98
C ALA A 90 -7.36 -13.35 -12.28
N ALA A 91 -6.99 -12.33 -11.49
CA ALA A 91 -7.98 -11.40 -10.93
C ALA A 91 -8.79 -10.73 -12.05
N PRO A 92 -10.12 -10.56 -11.89
CA PRO A 92 -10.94 -9.88 -12.89
C PRO A 92 -10.36 -8.48 -13.15
N ARG A 93 -10.17 -8.15 -14.43
CA ARG A 93 -9.67 -6.82 -14.82
C ARG A 93 -10.63 -5.78 -14.25
N ALA A 94 -10.10 -4.84 -13.47
CA ALA A 94 -10.91 -3.71 -13.02
C ALA A 94 -11.52 -2.99 -14.22
N SER A 95 -12.73 -2.47 -14.03
CA SER A 95 -13.41 -1.67 -15.05
C SER A 95 -12.59 -0.43 -15.39
N GLU A 96 -12.80 0.10 -16.60
CA GLU A 96 -12.16 1.34 -17.05
C GLU A 96 -12.43 2.51 -16.08
N ALA A 97 -13.65 2.60 -15.55
CA ALA A 97 -14.03 3.59 -14.54
C ALA A 97 -13.24 3.45 -13.23
N SER A 98 -12.99 2.22 -12.78
CA SER A 98 -12.18 1.97 -11.57
C SER A 98 -10.70 2.33 -11.80
N VAL A 99 -10.17 2.06 -13.00
CA VAL A 99 -8.81 2.49 -13.37
C VAL A 99 -8.68 4.01 -13.37
N ALA A 100 -9.64 4.71 -13.98
CA ALA A 100 -9.66 6.18 -13.98
C ALA A 100 -9.73 6.74 -12.55
N ALA A 101 -10.58 6.18 -11.68
CA ALA A 101 -10.69 6.60 -10.28
C ALA A 101 -9.38 6.39 -9.48
N MET A 102 -8.66 5.28 -9.73
CA MET A 102 -7.33 5.05 -9.14
C MET A 102 -6.32 6.11 -9.59
N ASP A 103 -6.31 6.46 -10.88
CA ASP A 103 -5.39 7.44 -11.44
C ASP A 103 -5.69 8.86 -10.91
N ASP A 104 -6.97 9.22 -10.78
CA ASP A 104 -7.40 10.49 -10.18
C ASP A 104 -6.98 10.58 -8.70
N ALA A 105 -7.17 9.50 -7.94
CA ALA A 105 -6.73 9.43 -6.54
C ALA A 105 -5.21 9.57 -6.43
N ARG A 106 -4.46 8.83 -7.25
CA ARG A 106 -3.00 8.91 -7.33
C ARG A 106 -2.54 10.32 -7.67
N PHE A 107 -3.18 10.97 -8.64
CA PHE A 107 -2.87 12.33 -9.05
C PHE A 107 -3.14 13.32 -7.92
N ARG A 108 -4.31 13.25 -7.28
CA ARG A 108 -4.69 14.10 -6.14
C ARG A 108 -3.68 14.02 -5.00
N ILE A 109 -3.30 12.81 -4.60
CA ILE A 109 -2.34 12.58 -3.51
C ILE A 109 -0.94 13.05 -3.92
N THR A 110 -0.49 12.74 -5.14
CA THR A 110 0.83 13.16 -5.63
C THR A 110 0.94 14.67 -5.70
N LYS A 111 -0.09 15.36 -6.19
CA LYS A 111 -0.16 16.83 -6.24
C LYS A 111 -0.06 17.43 -4.84
N TYR A 112 -0.82 16.90 -3.88
CA TYR A 112 -0.79 17.36 -2.48
C TYR A 112 0.58 17.17 -1.84
N VAL A 113 1.19 15.99 -2.02
CA VAL A 113 2.49 15.70 -1.42
C VAL A 113 3.58 16.60 -2.01
N ARG A 114 3.58 16.80 -3.34
CA ARG A 114 4.53 17.70 -4.01
C ARG A 114 4.37 19.15 -3.58
N SER A 115 3.13 19.62 -3.33
CA SER A 115 2.93 21.00 -2.88
C SER A 115 3.46 21.26 -1.46
N LYS A 116 3.64 20.21 -0.66
CA LYS A 116 4.13 20.31 0.74
C LYS A 116 5.61 19.94 0.89
N LEU A 117 6.07 18.89 0.20
CA LEU A 117 7.44 18.39 0.33
C LEU A 117 8.33 18.67 -0.88
N GLY A 118 7.77 19.19 -1.98
CA GLY A 118 8.47 19.30 -3.26
C GLY A 118 8.86 17.91 -3.79
N ASP A 119 9.99 17.85 -4.49
CA ASP A 119 10.52 16.60 -5.07
C ASP A 119 11.35 15.77 -4.07
N ARG A 120 11.37 16.14 -2.78
CA ARG A 120 12.10 15.43 -1.71
C ARG A 120 11.53 14.05 -1.39
N THR A 121 10.38 13.71 -1.95
CA THR A 121 9.65 12.47 -1.64
C THR A 121 9.21 11.77 -2.91
N THR A 122 9.43 10.46 -2.94
CA THR A 122 8.88 9.57 -3.96
C THR A 122 7.74 8.77 -3.34
N LEU A 123 6.54 8.93 -3.91
CA LEU A 123 5.39 8.11 -3.53
C LEU A 123 5.42 6.79 -4.27
N ARG A 124 5.24 5.69 -3.55
CA ARG A 124 5.11 4.37 -4.14
C ARG A 124 3.68 3.86 -3.95
N PHE A 125 2.98 3.70 -5.06
CA PHE A 125 1.66 3.09 -5.10
C PHE A 125 1.77 1.64 -5.52
N VAL A 126 0.99 0.77 -4.88
CA VAL A 126 0.87 -0.65 -5.23
C VAL A 126 -0.60 -0.95 -5.48
N ARG A 127 -0.89 -1.42 -6.69
CA ARG A 127 -2.21 -1.95 -7.02
C ARG A 127 -2.34 -3.35 -6.42
N VAL A 128 -3.49 -3.64 -5.84
CA VAL A 128 -3.83 -4.94 -5.27
C VAL A 128 -5.06 -5.52 -5.98
N PRO A 129 -5.27 -6.85 -5.92
CA PRO A 129 -6.48 -7.47 -6.48
C PRO A 129 -7.76 -6.99 -5.78
N THR A 130 -8.90 -7.07 -6.45
CA THR A 130 -10.22 -6.74 -5.88
C THR A 130 -10.58 -7.61 -4.67
N THR A 131 -10.04 -8.82 -4.60
CA THR A 131 -10.19 -9.76 -3.48
C THR A 131 -9.29 -9.40 -2.28
N TYR A 132 -8.56 -8.28 -2.31
CA TYR A 132 -7.56 -7.93 -1.29
C TYR A 132 -8.10 -8.00 0.15
N TYR A 133 -9.34 -7.55 0.37
CA TYR A 133 -9.94 -7.54 1.71
C TYR A 133 -10.57 -8.88 2.13
N ASP A 134 -10.66 -9.85 1.21
CA ASP A 134 -11.13 -11.22 1.48
C ASP A 134 -10.04 -12.09 2.10
N HIS A 135 -8.78 -11.67 1.97
CA HIS A 135 -7.60 -12.38 2.44
C HIS A 135 -7.15 -11.94 3.84
N ASP A 136 -6.38 -12.80 4.50
CA ASP A 136 -5.80 -12.52 5.82
C ASP A 136 -4.76 -11.38 5.77
N LEU A 137 -4.30 -10.95 6.94
CA LEU A 137 -3.36 -9.83 7.02
C LEU A 137 -1.95 -10.20 6.50
N ALA A 138 -1.52 -11.45 6.69
CA ALA A 138 -0.24 -11.94 6.21
C ALA A 138 -0.15 -11.90 4.67
N TRP A 139 -1.20 -12.37 3.99
CA TRP A 139 -1.30 -12.32 2.53
C TRP A 139 -1.32 -10.88 2.03
N ARG A 140 -2.08 -10.01 2.69
CA ARG A 140 -2.13 -8.58 2.37
C ARG A 140 -0.75 -7.91 2.50
N ALA A 141 0.04 -8.31 3.50
CA ALA A 141 1.41 -7.83 3.68
C ALA A 141 2.30 -8.28 2.51
N ARG A 142 2.21 -9.56 2.13
CA ARG A 142 2.99 -10.12 1.02
C ARG A 142 2.68 -9.41 -0.31
N ILE A 143 1.40 -9.29 -0.68
CA ILE A 143 1.02 -8.71 -1.99
C ILE A 143 1.36 -7.21 -2.08
N THR A 144 1.30 -6.49 -0.97
CA THR A 144 1.74 -5.09 -0.90
C THR A 144 3.25 -4.95 -0.79
N LYS A 145 4.00 -6.04 -0.61
CA LYS A 145 5.45 -6.03 -0.36
C LYS A 145 5.79 -5.25 0.93
N ALA A 146 4.92 -5.33 1.93
CA ALA A 146 5.18 -4.85 3.28
C ALA A 146 6.21 -5.77 3.97
N PRO A 147 7.17 -5.23 4.76
CA PRO A 147 8.11 -6.06 5.50
C PRO A 147 7.45 -6.99 6.53
N SER A 148 6.31 -6.57 7.08
CA SER A 148 5.49 -7.38 7.98
C SER A 148 4.07 -6.83 8.06
N GLU A 149 3.15 -7.59 8.66
CA GLU A 149 1.78 -7.17 8.96
C GLU A 149 1.70 -5.87 9.77
N MET A 150 2.72 -5.60 10.59
CA MET A 150 2.83 -4.36 11.39
C MET A 150 2.97 -3.11 10.54
N HIS A 151 3.36 -3.24 9.27
CA HIS A 151 3.50 -2.09 8.37
C HIS A 151 2.18 -1.74 7.67
N ILE A 152 1.18 -2.62 7.70
CA ILE A 152 -0.13 -2.31 7.13
C ILE A 152 -0.97 -1.58 8.16
N ALA A 153 -1.34 -0.35 7.85
CA ALA A 153 -2.18 0.49 8.68
C ALA A 153 -3.45 0.91 7.94
N LYS A 154 -4.44 1.34 8.71
CA LYS A 154 -5.65 1.98 8.23
C LYS A 154 -5.79 3.36 8.84
N THR A 155 -6.42 4.23 8.08
CA THR A 155 -6.95 5.50 8.57
C THR A 155 -8.44 5.31 8.79
N ILE A 156 -8.92 5.64 9.99
CA ILE A 156 -10.34 5.64 10.31
C ILE A 156 -10.73 7.03 10.81
N VAL A 157 -11.89 7.53 10.39
CA VAL A 157 -12.42 8.78 10.93
C VAL A 157 -13.24 8.46 12.17
N MET A 158 -12.97 9.17 13.25
CA MET A 158 -13.74 9.12 14.49
C MET A 158 -14.48 10.42 14.69
N GLU A 159 -15.77 10.33 15.05
CA GLU A 159 -16.60 11.46 15.43
C GLU A 159 -16.62 11.60 16.96
N ASN A 160 -16.35 12.81 17.46
CA ASN A 160 -16.67 13.17 18.83
C ASN A 160 -18.16 13.45 18.98
N THR A 161 -18.92 12.41 19.32
CA THR A 161 -20.39 12.47 19.47
C THR A 161 -20.87 13.31 20.66
N ARG A 162 -19.96 13.70 21.57
CA ARG A 162 -20.26 14.56 22.73
C ARG A 162 -19.56 15.92 22.67
N ALA A 163 -19.04 16.29 21.51
CA ALA A 163 -18.52 17.64 21.29
C ALA A 163 -19.61 18.68 21.64
N PRO A 164 -19.25 19.83 22.24
CA PRO A 164 -20.19 20.93 22.46
C PRO A 164 -20.89 21.36 21.15
N PRO A 165 -22.14 21.87 21.19
CA PRO A 165 -22.91 22.22 19.97
C PRO A 165 -22.23 23.25 19.04
N GLU A 166 -21.37 24.10 19.60
CA GLU A 166 -20.55 25.07 18.88
C GLU A 166 -19.42 24.43 18.06
N VAL A 167 -18.97 23.22 18.43
CA VAL A 167 -17.92 22.47 17.75
C VAL A 167 -18.54 21.64 16.63
N LYS A 168 -18.58 22.21 15.42
CA LYS A 168 -19.21 21.58 14.25
C LYS A 168 -18.19 21.02 13.25
N ASP A 169 -16.94 21.44 13.34
CA ASP A 169 -15.91 21.17 12.34
C ASP A 169 -14.57 20.74 12.97
N CYS A 170 -13.50 20.86 12.20
CA CYS A 170 -12.14 20.49 12.59
C CYS A 170 -11.23 21.70 12.83
N SER A 171 -11.80 22.91 13.01
CA SER A 171 -11.04 24.17 13.09
C SER A 171 -10.12 24.26 14.30
N ASN A 172 -10.48 23.63 15.43
CA ASN A 172 -9.64 23.52 16.61
C ASN A 172 -9.14 22.08 16.75
N PRO A 173 -7.87 21.76 16.42
CA PRO A 173 -7.38 20.39 16.50
C PRO A 173 -7.41 19.76 17.88
N LYS A 174 -7.40 20.56 18.97
CA LYS A 174 -7.50 20.05 20.35
C LYS A 174 -8.95 19.73 20.73
N LEU A 175 -9.92 20.33 20.05
CA LEU A 175 -11.36 20.12 20.27
C LEU A 175 -12.09 20.11 18.92
N SER A 176 -11.76 19.12 18.09
CA SER A 176 -12.43 18.92 16.80
C SER A 176 -13.63 17.99 16.92
N LYS A 177 -14.59 18.16 16.02
CA LYS A 177 -15.71 17.24 15.85
C LYS A 177 -15.26 15.89 15.29
N TYR A 178 -14.24 15.87 14.44
CA TYR A 178 -13.71 14.66 13.81
C TYR A 178 -12.20 14.52 14.00
N TYR A 179 -11.70 13.28 14.05
CA TYR A 179 -10.28 12.94 14.11
C TYR A 179 -9.97 11.78 13.17
N ALA A 180 -8.88 11.88 12.41
CA ALA A 180 -8.37 10.81 11.57
C ALA A 180 -7.35 9.98 12.36
N VAL A 181 -7.72 8.76 12.73
CA VAL A 181 -6.88 7.86 13.53
C VAL A 181 -6.18 6.86 12.61
N MET A 182 -4.85 6.87 12.63
CA MET A 182 -4.01 5.91 11.93
C MET A 182 -3.52 4.83 12.90
N VAL A 183 -3.81 3.56 12.57
CA VAL A 183 -3.51 2.40 13.41
C VAL A 183 -3.18 1.18 12.55
N GLN A 184 -2.25 0.33 13.00
CA GLN A 184 -1.94 -0.93 12.33
C GLN A 184 -3.17 -1.86 12.27
N TYR A 185 -3.31 -2.64 11.20
CA TYR A 185 -4.32 -3.71 11.15
C TYR A 185 -4.04 -4.84 12.16
N ALA A 186 -2.76 -5.10 12.44
CA ALA A 186 -2.32 -6.14 13.38
C ALA A 186 -2.58 -5.77 14.85
N ARG A 187 -3.03 -4.54 15.13
CA ARG A 187 -3.30 -4.07 16.50
C ARG A 187 -4.75 -3.64 16.64
N ARG A 188 -5.30 -3.80 17.85
CA ARG A 188 -6.66 -3.33 18.14
C ARG A 188 -6.60 -1.88 18.60
N LEU A 189 -7.42 -1.02 18.03
CA LEU A 189 -7.58 0.35 18.50
C LEU A 189 -8.28 0.36 19.88
N ASN A 190 -7.63 0.94 20.87
CA ASN A 190 -8.20 1.29 22.16
C ASN A 190 -8.73 2.75 22.10
N THR A 191 -10.03 2.87 21.89
CA THR A 191 -10.73 4.17 21.79
C THR A 191 -10.75 4.94 23.11
N ASP A 192 -10.65 4.25 24.25
CA ASP A 192 -10.58 4.88 25.57
C ASP A 192 -9.24 5.59 25.79
N ARG A 193 -8.14 5.05 25.27
CA ARG A 193 -6.83 5.73 25.30
C ARG A 193 -6.84 6.99 24.43
N VAL A 194 -7.46 6.93 23.24
CA VAL A 194 -7.70 8.12 22.40
C VAL A 194 -8.53 9.15 23.17
N ARG A 195 -9.66 8.73 23.77
CA ARG A 195 -10.53 9.61 24.56
C ARG A 195 -9.80 10.28 25.72
N LYS A 196 -9.03 9.51 26.50
CA LYS A 196 -8.25 10.03 27.63
C LYS A 196 -7.19 11.03 27.16
N TYR A 197 -6.52 10.75 26.05
CA TYR A 197 -5.54 11.67 25.46
C TYR A 197 -6.19 13.00 25.05
N LEU A 198 -7.29 12.95 24.27
CA LEU A 198 -8.01 14.16 23.84
C LEU A 198 -8.54 14.97 25.03
N ALA A 199 -9.10 14.32 26.04
CA ALA A 199 -9.56 14.98 27.25
C ALA A 199 -8.39 15.60 28.03
N GLY A 200 -7.25 14.90 28.13
CA GLY A 200 -6.04 15.37 28.81
C GLY A 200 -5.48 16.65 28.20
N MET A 201 -5.52 16.78 26.87
CA MET A 201 -5.11 18.01 26.16
C MET A 201 -5.99 19.24 26.48
N ASN A 202 -7.19 19.02 27.05
CA ASN A 202 -8.15 20.07 27.39
C ASN A 202 -8.39 20.18 28.90
N THR A 203 -7.45 19.67 29.72
CA THR A 203 -7.54 19.71 31.18
C THR A 203 -7.69 21.16 31.65
N GLY A 204 -8.67 21.42 32.52
CA GLY A 204 -8.97 22.76 33.02
C GLY A 204 -9.84 23.63 32.10
N VAL A 205 -10.08 23.21 30.85
CA VAL A 205 -10.95 23.90 29.90
C VAL A 205 -12.28 23.16 29.76
N LEU A 206 -12.23 21.85 29.49
CA LEU A 206 -13.42 21.01 29.34
C LEU A 206 -13.30 19.70 30.12
N GLY A 207 -14.42 19.26 30.67
CA GLY A 207 -14.51 17.96 31.33
C GLY A 207 -14.41 16.79 30.32
N SER A 208 -13.88 15.65 30.77
CA SER A 208 -13.74 14.44 29.95
C SER A 208 -15.05 13.92 29.34
N LYS A 209 -16.20 14.34 29.86
CA LYS A 209 -17.54 13.99 29.34
C LYS A 209 -17.81 14.49 27.93
N PHE A 210 -17.12 15.55 27.49
CA PHE A 210 -17.25 16.15 26.16
C PHE A 210 -16.43 15.41 25.09
N PHE A 211 -15.71 14.36 25.47
CA PHE A 211 -14.91 13.55 24.57
C PHE A 211 -15.50 12.14 24.54
N ASN A 212 -16.13 11.80 23.43
CA ASN A 212 -16.65 10.46 23.15
C ASN A 212 -16.40 10.12 21.67
N PRO A 213 -15.15 9.80 21.29
CA PRO A 213 -14.81 9.42 19.93
C PRO A 213 -15.47 8.08 19.60
N ARG A 214 -16.31 8.07 18.57
CA ARG A 214 -16.97 6.89 18.01
C ARG A 214 -16.60 6.78 16.53
N LEU A 215 -16.73 5.58 15.96
CA LEU A 215 -16.48 5.41 14.53
C LEU A 215 -17.46 6.29 13.74
N CYS A 216 -16.92 7.09 12.83
CA CYS A 216 -17.72 7.92 11.94
C CYS A 216 -18.53 7.03 10.99
N PRO A 217 -19.81 7.33 10.71
CA PRO A 217 -20.55 6.67 9.64
C PRO A 217 -19.80 6.70 8.31
N GLU A 218 -19.93 5.64 7.52
CA GLU A 218 -19.16 5.45 6.28
C GLU A 218 -19.40 6.57 5.26
N GLU A 219 -20.66 6.89 4.99
CA GLU A 219 -21.05 7.99 4.09
C GLU A 219 -20.46 9.34 4.53
N LEU A 220 -20.52 9.64 5.83
CA LEU A 220 -19.94 10.88 6.36
C LEU A 220 -18.41 10.88 6.29
N SER A 221 -17.77 9.72 6.55
CA SER A 221 -16.32 9.57 6.40
C SER A 221 -15.91 9.81 4.94
N GLU A 222 -16.66 9.28 3.99
CA GLU A 222 -16.41 9.49 2.56
C GLU A 222 -16.58 10.96 2.17
N GLN A 223 -17.64 11.63 2.64
CA GLN A 223 -17.84 13.07 2.41
C GLN A 223 -16.67 13.91 2.98
N LEU A 224 -16.25 13.62 4.21
CA LEU A 224 -15.19 14.35 4.90
C LEU A 224 -13.80 14.09 4.28
N THR A 225 -13.53 12.87 3.86
CA THR A 225 -12.19 12.47 3.38
C THR A 225 -12.05 12.49 1.87
N GLY A 226 -13.17 12.43 1.13
CA GLY A 226 -13.19 12.22 -0.31
C GLY A 226 -12.66 10.84 -0.73
N PHE A 227 -12.72 9.84 0.16
CA PHE A 227 -12.27 8.49 -0.07
C PHE A 227 -13.25 7.49 0.57
N GLU A 228 -13.58 6.44 -0.18
CA GLU A 228 -14.39 5.33 0.32
C GLU A 228 -13.67 4.52 1.41
N LYS A 229 -14.43 3.64 2.07
CA LYS A 229 -13.89 2.72 3.08
C LYS A 229 -12.83 1.79 2.48
N GLY A 230 -11.72 1.63 3.20
CA GLY A 230 -10.58 0.84 2.72
C GLY A 230 -9.68 1.57 1.71
N ALA A 231 -10.08 2.76 1.27
CA ALA A 231 -9.30 3.65 0.42
C ALA A 231 -8.71 4.85 1.17
N VAL A 232 -9.24 5.16 2.36
CA VAL A 232 -8.93 6.38 3.12
C VAL A 232 -7.42 6.61 3.29
N VAL A 233 -6.96 7.69 2.68
CA VAL A 233 -5.60 8.23 2.85
C VAL A 233 -5.68 9.33 3.89
N PRO A 234 -4.77 9.38 4.88
CA PRO A 234 -4.77 10.45 5.87
C PRO A 234 -4.16 11.73 5.28
N LEU A 235 -4.27 11.99 3.97
CA LEU A 235 -3.69 13.09 3.23
C LEU A 235 -4.68 13.51 2.13
N ALA A 236 -4.61 14.75 1.66
CA ALA A 236 -5.43 15.23 0.54
C ALA A 236 -6.95 14.94 0.70
N MET A 237 -7.43 15.11 1.94
CA MET A 237 -8.83 14.94 2.31
C MET A 237 -9.63 16.21 1.96
N ASN A 238 -10.95 16.08 1.76
CA ASN A 238 -11.83 17.24 1.52
C ASN A 238 -11.86 18.19 2.72
N THR A 239 -11.79 17.63 3.93
CA THR A 239 -11.70 18.36 5.20
C THR A 239 -10.31 18.18 5.80
N ASP A 240 -9.75 19.23 6.37
CA ASP A 240 -8.52 19.13 7.16
C ASP A 240 -8.83 18.52 8.54
N ILE A 241 -8.81 17.19 8.61
CA ILE A 241 -9.09 16.44 9.84
C ILE A 241 -7.78 16.24 10.63
N PRO A 242 -7.72 16.67 11.91
CA PRO A 242 -6.61 16.42 12.80
C PRO A 242 -6.26 14.94 12.91
N ALA A 243 -4.97 14.67 12.83
CA ALA A 243 -4.43 13.33 12.82
C ALA A 243 -4.08 12.84 14.24
N VAL A 244 -4.54 11.64 14.58
CA VAL A 244 -4.03 10.84 15.68
C VAL A 244 -3.26 9.67 15.08
N VAL A 245 -1.97 9.56 15.37
CA VAL A 245 -1.10 8.48 14.89
C VAL A 245 -0.80 7.53 16.04
N ALA A 246 -1.04 6.24 15.85
CA ALA A 246 -0.63 5.23 16.82
C ALA A 246 0.88 5.30 17.04
N LYS A 247 1.31 5.32 18.32
CA LYS A 247 2.71 5.45 18.73
C LYS A 247 3.63 4.49 18.00
N HIS A 248 3.24 3.22 17.89
CA HIS A 248 4.01 2.20 17.19
C HIS A 248 4.18 2.45 15.68
N ILE A 249 3.29 3.21 15.03
CA ILE A 249 3.53 3.65 13.63
C ILE A 249 4.61 4.72 13.62
N ALA A 250 4.50 5.71 14.51
CA ALA A 250 5.36 6.88 14.51
C ALA A 250 6.80 6.58 14.96
N GLU A 251 6.97 5.65 15.90
CA GLU A 251 8.25 5.41 16.56
C GLU A 251 8.97 4.15 16.05
N ASP A 252 8.25 3.10 15.66
CA ASP A 252 8.86 1.79 15.37
C ASP A 252 9.04 1.52 13.86
N LEU A 253 8.38 2.28 12.99
CA LEU A 253 8.35 2.01 11.55
C LEU A 253 9.11 3.08 10.77
N SER A 254 9.90 2.65 9.78
CA SER A 254 10.49 3.56 8.79
C SER A 254 9.51 3.89 7.65
N THR A 255 8.59 2.97 7.36
CA THR A 255 7.61 3.06 6.26
C THR A 255 6.29 2.47 6.73
N VAL A 256 5.18 3.02 6.26
CA VAL A 256 3.83 2.51 6.50
C VAL A 256 3.09 2.33 5.18
N ILE A 257 2.23 1.31 5.10
CA ILE A 257 1.32 1.05 3.99
C ILE A 257 -0.09 1.46 4.43
N LEU A 258 -0.69 2.40 3.70
CA LEU A 258 -2.00 2.96 3.96
C LEU A 258 -2.92 2.78 2.75
N GLY A 259 -4.19 3.19 2.89
CA GLY A 259 -5.07 3.39 1.73
C GLY A 259 -4.39 4.29 0.69
N GLY A 260 -4.55 3.94 -0.59
CA GLY A 260 -4.00 4.69 -1.72
C GLY A 260 -5.00 5.63 -2.39
N GLY A 261 -6.20 5.79 -1.82
CA GLY A 261 -7.28 6.61 -2.36
C GLY A 261 -8.26 5.87 -3.27
N HIS A 262 -8.08 4.56 -3.44
CA HIS A 262 -9.03 3.62 -4.03
C HIS A 262 -8.90 2.27 -3.30
N VAL A 263 -9.96 1.45 -3.24
CA VAL A 263 -9.93 0.15 -2.52
C VAL A 263 -8.84 -0.80 -3.01
N ASP A 264 -8.50 -0.72 -4.30
CA ASP A 264 -7.47 -1.55 -4.94
C ASP A 264 -6.10 -0.88 -5.02
N LEU A 265 -5.92 0.28 -4.38
CA LEU A 265 -4.67 1.02 -4.39
C LEU A 265 -4.13 1.18 -2.96
N LYS A 266 -2.83 0.96 -2.78
CA LYS A 266 -2.14 1.06 -1.49
C LYS A 266 -0.96 2.00 -1.62
N LEU A 267 -0.78 2.86 -0.63
CA LEU A 267 0.29 3.85 -0.61
C LEU A 267 1.36 3.44 0.39
N HIS A 268 2.59 3.27 -0.09
CA HIS A 268 3.78 3.18 0.74
C HIS A 268 4.31 4.59 0.99
N LEU A 269 4.47 4.93 2.26
CA LEU A 269 4.92 6.25 2.66
C LEU A 269 5.97 6.11 3.77
N PRO A 270 7.17 6.72 3.62
CA PRO A 270 8.09 6.85 4.74
C PRO A 270 7.41 7.55 5.91
N VAL A 271 7.57 7.03 7.13
CA VAL A 271 6.90 7.57 8.32
C VAL A 271 7.38 8.99 8.61
N SER A 272 8.66 9.29 8.37
CA SER A 272 9.19 10.66 8.48
C SER A 272 8.41 11.65 7.59
N HIS A 273 8.17 11.28 6.32
CA HIS A 273 7.40 12.10 5.39
C HIS A 273 5.93 12.16 5.77
N LEU A 274 5.34 11.07 6.26
CA LEU A 274 3.97 11.08 6.80
C LEU A 274 3.84 12.11 7.91
N LEU A 275 4.72 12.06 8.92
CA LEU A 275 4.67 12.97 10.06
C LEU A 275 4.90 14.43 9.64
N GLU A 276 5.79 14.70 8.68
CA GLU A 276 5.99 16.04 8.12
C GLU A 276 4.73 16.53 7.36
N LEU A 277 4.16 15.69 6.51
CA LEU A 277 2.92 16.00 5.77
C LEU A 277 1.75 16.28 6.72
N LEU A 278 1.63 15.50 7.80
CA LEU A 278 0.60 15.70 8.84
C LEU A 278 0.80 17.02 9.62
N ARG A 279 2.05 17.50 9.77
CA ARG A 279 2.35 18.80 10.42
C ARG A 279 2.04 19.98 9.52
N THR A 280 2.30 19.86 8.22
CA THR A 280 2.10 20.95 7.24
C THR A 280 0.64 21.13 6.78
N ARG A 281 -0.29 20.56 7.55
CA ARG A 281 -1.74 20.66 7.36
C ARG A 281 -2.26 21.97 7.94
N GLY A 282 -2.47 22.96 7.08
CA GLY A 282 -2.91 24.31 7.47
C GLY A 282 -1.83 25.38 7.34
N ASP A 283 -2.12 26.57 7.89
CA ASP A 283 -1.19 27.71 7.98
C ASP A 283 -0.10 27.46 9.05
N ASP A 284 0.89 28.35 9.15
CA ASP A 284 2.14 28.20 9.93
C ASP A 284 1.99 27.82 11.43
N ASP A 285 0.78 27.86 11.99
CA ASP A 285 0.44 27.46 13.37
C ASP A 285 -0.15 26.03 13.50
N ALA A 286 -0.07 25.22 12.44
CA ALA A 286 -0.59 23.86 12.42
C ALA A 286 0.01 22.97 13.53
N LEU A 287 -0.86 22.40 14.36
CA LEU A 287 -0.45 21.47 15.41
C LEU A 287 0.10 20.17 14.79
N PRO A 288 1.18 19.60 15.35
CA PRO A 288 1.68 18.31 14.90
C PRO A 288 0.62 17.22 15.10
N PRO A 289 0.71 16.09 14.36
CA PRO A 289 -0.16 14.96 14.62
C PRO A 289 -0.03 14.51 16.07
N PHE A 290 -1.14 14.10 16.66
CA PHE A 290 -1.17 13.58 18.01
C PHE A 290 -0.63 12.16 18.02
N ILE A 291 0.54 11.95 18.62
CA ILE A 291 1.12 10.62 18.79
C ILE A 291 0.56 10.00 20.06
N VAL A 292 -0.18 8.91 19.92
CA VAL A 292 -0.92 8.29 21.04
C VAL A 292 -0.64 6.79 21.07
N ASP A 293 -0.29 6.27 22.24
CA ASP A 293 -0.29 4.83 22.49
C ASP A 293 -1.75 4.34 22.61
N CYS A 294 -2.41 4.21 21.47
CA CYS A 294 -3.83 3.88 21.36
C CYS A 294 -4.09 2.43 20.95
N THR A 295 -3.13 1.53 21.12
CA THR A 295 -3.27 0.14 20.67
C THR A 295 -3.14 -0.88 21.79
N GLU A 296 -3.78 -2.03 21.59
CA GLU A 296 -3.59 -3.27 22.33
C GLU A 296 -3.03 -4.35 21.41
#